data_AF-A0A3D1E1V3-F1
#
_entry.id   AF-A0A3D1E1V3-F1
#
_cell.length_a   1.000
_cell.length_b   1.000
_cell.length_c   1.000
_cell.angle_alpha   90.00
_cell.angle_beta   90.00
_cell.angle_gamma   90.00
#
_symmetry.space_group_name_H-M   'P 1'
#
loop_
_entity.id
_entity.type
_entity.pdbx_description
1 polymer ?
#
loop_
_entity_poly.entity_id
_entity_poly.type
_entity_poly.pdbx_seq_one_letter_code
_entity_poly.pdbx_strand_id
1 'polypeptide(L)'
;DDRSDDKGPEPEALALGEIDGRTYAFIGMERNNAIFAYDITLPSDPHMVGYMMPSSAHNSPEGLEFISSADSPTGKPLLAIAYEMTGTVAVYEISH
;
A
#
# COMPACT_ATOMS: atom_id res chain seq x y z
N ASP A 1 -11.92 -22.54 -25.88
CA ASP A 1 -10.57 -22.07 -25.57
C ASP A 1 -10.67 -20.61 -25.18
N ASP A 2 -11.54 -20.36 -24.22
CA ASP A 2 -11.25 -20.37 -22.78
C ASP A 2 -10.51 -19.09 -22.41
N ARG A 3 -11.22 -17.98 -22.58
CA ARG A 3 -10.89 -16.75 -21.87
C ARG A 3 -11.44 -16.92 -20.46
N SER A 4 -10.58 -17.33 -19.54
CA SER A 4 -10.76 -16.98 -18.14
C SER A 4 -10.63 -15.46 -18.06
N ASP A 5 -11.74 -14.76 -18.27
CA ASP A 5 -11.93 -13.36 -17.93
C ASP A 5 -12.18 -13.21 -16.41
N ASP A 6 -11.49 -13.99 -15.56
CA ASP A 6 -11.53 -13.86 -14.10
C ASP A 6 -10.65 -12.70 -13.66
N LYS A 7 -10.89 -11.53 -14.24
CA LYS A 7 -10.18 -10.30 -13.93
C LYS A 7 -10.94 -9.64 -12.77
N GLY A 8 -10.76 -10.13 -11.55
CA GLY A 8 -11.31 -9.53 -10.32
C GLY A 8 -10.62 -8.18 -9.96
N PRO A 9 -11.14 -7.39 -9.00
CA PRO A 9 -10.38 -6.28 -8.42
C PRO A 9 -9.21 -6.88 -7.62
N GLU A 10 -8.04 -6.98 -8.24
CA GLU A 10 -6.89 -7.69 -7.68
C GLU A 10 -6.03 -6.73 -6.84
N PRO A 11 -6.05 -6.84 -5.49
CA PRO A 11 -4.93 -6.40 -4.68
C PRO A 11 -3.72 -7.28 -5.01
N GLU A 12 -2.64 -6.67 -5.47
CA GLU A 12 -1.41 -7.37 -5.85
C GLU A 12 -0.30 -7.21 -4.81
N ALA A 13 -0.41 -6.17 -3.97
CA ALA A 13 0.62 -5.83 -3.02
C ALA A 13 0.05 -5.59 -1.61
N LEU A 14 0.74 -6.09 -0.59
CA LEU A 14 0.38 -5.95 0.81
C LEU A 14 1.64 -5.66 1.63
N ALA A 15 1.57 -4.65 2.49
CA ALA A 15 2.53 -4.45 3.58
C ALA A 15 1.80 -4.29 4.91
N LEU A 16 2.42 -4.77 5.98
CA LEU A 16 1.95 -4.54 7.35
C LEU A 16 2.95 -3.65 8.07
N GLY A 17 2.45 -2.76 8.92
CA GLY A 17 3.27 -1.85 9.71
C GLY A 17 2.64 -1.55 11.06
N GLU A 18 3.47 -1.29 12.07
CA GLU A 18 3.01 -0.77 13.35
C GLU A 18 3.33 0.73 13.44
N ILE A 19 2.33 1.53 13.81
CA ILE A 19 2.47 2.97 14.06
C ILE A 19 1.78 3.25 15.40
N ASP A 20 2.53 3.80 16.36
CA ASP A 20 2.03 4.16 17.70
C ASP A 20 1.24 3.04 18.41
N GLY A 21 1.70 1.79 18.28
CA GLY A 21 1.07 0.61 18.89
C GLY A 21 -0.19 0.11 18.18
N ARG A 22 -0.52 0.65 17.01
CA ARG A 22 -1.59 0.18 16.12
C ARG A 22 -1.02 -0.53 14.90
N THR A 23 -1.64 -1.63 14.52
CA THR A 23 -1.25 -2.41 13.33
C THR A 23 -2.05 -1.95 12.12
N TYR A 24 -1.35 -1.64 11.03
CA TYR A 24 -1.92 -1.18 9.78
C TYR A 24 -1.61 -2.16 8.64
N ALA A 25 -2.57 -2.33 7.74
CA ALA A 25 -2.39 -2.98 6.45
C ALA A 25 -2.45 -1.95 5.33
N PHE A 26 -1.43 -1.94 4.48
CA PHE A 26 -1.36 -1.15 3.26
C PHE A 26 -1.59 -2.08 2.07
N ILE A 27 -2.58 -1.77 1.24
CA ILE A 27 -3.02 -2.64 0.14
C ILE A 27 -2.90 -1.87 -1.16
N GLY A 28 -2.02 -2.35 -2.05
CA GLY A 28 -1.84 -1.84 -3.39
C GLY A 28 -2.79 -2.54 -4.37
N MET A 29 -3.54 -1.73 -5.12
CA MET A 29 -4.49 -2.20 -6.10
C MET A 29 -3.98 -1.80 -7.48
N GLU A 30 -3.61 -2.81 -8.28
CA GLU A 30 -2.91 -2.60 -9.54
C GLU A 30 -3.78 -1.82 -10.54
N ARG A 31 -5.04 -2.25 -10.73
CA ARG A 31 -5.88 -1.76 -11.83
C ARG A 31 -6.49 -0.38 -11.64
N ASN A 32 -6.90 -0.05 -10.42
CA ASN A 32 -7.43 1.27 -10.12
C ASN A 32 -6.30 2.23 -9.70
N ASN A 33 -5.06 1.75 -9.61
CA ASN A 33 -3.89 2.50 -9.18
C ASN A 33 -4.15 3.19 -7.83
N ALA A 34 -4.61 2.42 -6.84
CA ALA A 34 -4.97 2.95 -5.53
C ALA A 34 -4.19 2.23 -4.42
N ILE A 35 -3.80 2.98 -3.40
CA ILE A 35 -3.19 2.44 -2.18
C ILE A 35 -4.15 2.71 -1.03
N PHE A 36 -4.61 1.65 -0.38
CA PHE A 36 -5.51 1.73 0.78
C PHE A 36 -4.73 1.48 2.06
N ALA A 37 -5.11 2.17 3.14
CA ALA A 37 -4.62 1.93 4.48
C ALA A 37 -5.79 1.53 5.39
N TYR A 38 -5.64 0.40 6.07
CA TYR A 38 -6.58 -0.10 7.06
C TYR A 38 -5.88 -0.19 8.41
N ASP A 39 -6.54 0.28 9.46
CA ASP A 39 -6.21 -0.14 10.82
C ASP A 39 -6.81 -1.53 11.06
N ILE A 40 -5.93 -2.48 11.36
CA ILE A 40 -6.26 -3.88 11.61
C ILE A 40 -5.84 -4.32 13.02
N THR A 41 -5.63 -3.37 13.93
CA THR A 41 -5.22 -3.62 15.33
C THR A 41 -6.18 -4.60 16.01
N LEU A 42 -7.48 -4.50 15.68
CA LEU A 42 -8.46 -5.54 15.97
C LEU A 42 -8.79 -6.28 14.66
N PRO A 43 -8.23 -7.49 14.43
CA PRO A 43 -8.40 -8.18 13.15
C PRO A 43 -9.86 -8.55 12.81
N SER A 44 -10.73 -8.63 13.82
CA SER A 44 -12.16 -8.88 13.62
C SER A 44 -12.97 -7.64 13.25
N ASP A 45 -12.37 -6.44 13.30
CA ASP A 45 -13.02 -5.15 13.10
C ASP A 45 -12.10 -4.15 12.36
N PRO A 46 -11.69 -4.46 11.12
CA PRO A 46 -10.79 -3.62 10.36
C PRO A 46 -11.47 -2.33 9.88
N HIS A 47 -10.77 -1.20 9.99
CA HIS A 47 -11.28 0.11 9.59
C HIS A 47 -10.38 0.75 8.55
N MET A 48 -10.94 1.19 7.42
CA MET A 48 -10.20 1.99 6.44
C MET A 48 -9.90 3.36 7.05
N VAL A 49 -8.62 3.72 7.17
CA VAL A 49 -8.17 4.99 7.74
C VAL A 49 -7.76 6.00 6.67
N GLY A 50 -7.52 5.55 5.44
CA GLY A 50 -7.19 6.42 4.33
C GLY A 50 -6.96 5.66 3.04
N TYR A 51 -6.84 6.43 1.96
CA TYR A 51 -6.38 5.94 0.68
C TYR A 51 -5.66 7.06 -0.06
N MET A 52 -4.83 6.69 -1.02
CA MET A 52 -4.24 7.63 -1.95
C MET A 52 -4.27 7.10 -3.37
N MET A 53 -4.34 8.02 -4.32
CA MET A 53 -4.14 7.75 -5.73
C MET A 53 -2.76 8.31 -6.10
N PRO A 54 -1.82 7.48 -6.57
CA PRO A 54 -0.56 7.94 -7.10
C PRO A 54 -0.78 8.87 -8.31
N SER A 55 0.20 9.73 -8.58
CA SER A 55 0.18 10.56 -9.79
C SER A 55 0.33 9.70 -11.05
N SER A 56 0.07 10.27 -12.23
CA SER A 56 0.25 9.55 -13.50
C SER A 56 1.69 9.10 -13.78
N ALA A 57 2.67 9.55 -12.99
CA ALA A 57 4.06 9.09 -13.08
C ALA A 57 4.28 7.73 -12.40
N HIS A 58 3.29 7.21 -11.67
CA HIS A 58 3.35 5.99 -10.89
C HIS A 58 2.10 5.14 -11.19
N ASN A 59 2.29 3.94 -11.76
CA ASN A 59 1.20 3.09 -12.23
C ASN A 59 1.50 1.60 -12.02
N SER A 60 0.46 0.81 -11.74
CA SER A 60 0.50 -0.61 -11.36
C SER A 60 1.37 -0.85 -10.12
N PRO A 61 0.90 -0.49 -8.91
CA PRO A 61 1.60 -0.85 -7.67
C PRO A 61 1.65 -2.37 -7.50
N GLU A 62 2.86 -2.93 -7.44
CA GLU A 62 3.11 -4.38 -7.39
C GLU A 62 3.84 -4.80 -6.11
N GLY A 63 4.69 -3.92 -5.56
CA GLY A 63 5.44 -4.17 -4.33
C GLY A 63 5.26 -3.06 -3.32
N LEU A 64 4.93 -3.40 -2.08
CA LEU A 64 4.83 -2.48 -0.95
C LEU A 64 5.79 -2.94 0.16
N GLU A 65 6.50 -1.99 0.77
CA GLU A 65 7.32 -2.23 1.97
C GLU A 65 7.08 -1.11 2.97
N PHE A 66 6.72 -1.48 4.20
CA PHE A 66 6.61 -0.53 5.31
C PHE A 66 7.97 -0.39 6.01
N ILE A 67 8.39 0.84 6.25
CA ILE A 67 9.61 1.16 6.97
C ILE A 67 9.21 1.86 8.26
N SER A 68 9.57 1.27 9.39
CA SER A 68 9.25 1.82 10.71
C SER A 68 9.90 3.19 10.91
N SER A 69 9.35 4.00 11.82
CA SER A 69 9.97 5.28 12.20
C SER A 69 11.39 5.12 12.76
N ALA A 70 11.68 3.97 13.40
CA ALA A 70 12.99 3.67 13.96
C ALA A 70 14.05 3.38 12.88
N ASP A 71 13.65 2.80 11.75
CA ASP A 71 14.51 2.48 10.62
C ASP A 71 14.53 3.58 9.54
N SER A 72 13.67 4.59 9.69
CA SER A 72 13.48 5.68 8.74
C SER A 72 14.49 6.82 8.94
N PRO A 73 15.11 7.34 7.87
CA PRO A 73 16.03 8.48 7.96
C PRO A 73 15.33 9.80 8.36
N THR A 74 14.00 9.88 8.26
CA THR A 74 13.23 11.07 8.66
C THR A 74 12.62 10.95 10.06
N GLY A 75 12.78 9.79 10.71
CA GLY A 75 12.14 9.51 12.00
C GLY A 75 10.62 9.32 11.92
N LYS A 76 10.05 9.27 10.71
CA LYS A 76 8.62 9.03 10.47
C LYS A 76 8.41 7.69 9.75
N PRO A 77 7.28 7.01 9.94
CA PRO A 77 6.96 5.81 9.19
C PRO A 77 6.88 6.11 7.69
N LEU A 78 7.45 5.23 6.86
CA LEU A 78 7.43 5.35 5.41
C LEU A 78 6.76 4.14 4.76
N LEU A 79 6.23 4.34 3.57
CA LEU A 79 5.79 3.28 2.68
C LEU A 79 6.53 3.41 1.34
N ALA A 80 7.37 2.42 1.02
CA ALA A 80 7.99 2.30 -0.28
C ALA A 80 7.07 1.50 -1.21
N ILE A 81 6.90 1.98 -2.44
CA ILE A 81 5.98 1.40 -3.43
C ILE A 81 6.72 1.27 -4.75
N ALA A 82 6.77 0.04 -5.28
CA ALA A 82 7.24 -0.28 -6.61
C ALA A 82 6.07 -0.29 -7.59
N TYR A 83 6.25 0.37 -8.73
CA TYR A 83 5.25 0.56 -9.78
C TYR A 83 5.72 -0.09 -11.08
N GLU A 84 5.16 -1.26 -11.41
CA GLU A 84 5.62 -2.13 -12.50
C GLU A 84 5.53 -1.44 -13.85
N MET A 85 4.35 -0.91 -14.20
CA MET A 85 4.08 -0.34 -15.53
C MET A 85 4.98 0.86 -15.84
N THR A 86 5.37 1.61 -14.81
CA THR A 86 6.24 2.79 -14.97
C THR A 86 7.70 2.50 -14.70
N GLY A 87 8.04 1.37 -14.09
CA GLY A 87 9.39 1.04 -13.65
C GLY A 87 9.94 2.00 -12.59
N THR A 88 9.07 2.58 -11.76
CA THR A 88 9.46 3.57 -10.74
C THR A 88 9.28 3.04 -9.32
N VAL A 89 10.03 3.61 -8.38
CA VAL A 89 9.80 3.43 -6.94
C VAL A 89 9.54 4.80 -6.34
N ALA A 90 8.50 4.92 -5.53
CA ALA A 90 8.23 6.09 -4.72
C ALA A 90 8.21 5.74 -3.24
N VAL A 91 8.61 6.68 -2.40
CA VAL A 91 8.57 6.54 -0.94
C VAL A 91 7.69 7.65 -0.39
N TYR A 92 6.69 7.27 0.39
CA TYR A 92 5.73 8.18 1.00
C TYR A 92 5.93 8.21 2.51
N GLU A 93 5.94 9.41 3.11
CA GLU A 93 5.78 9.55 4.55
C GLU A 93 4.32 9.31 4.93
N ILE A 94 4.09 8.55 6.00
CA ILE A 94 2.75 8.34 6.55
C ILE A 94 2.53 9.38 7.65
N SER A 95 1.54 10.25 7.43
CA SER A 95 1.07 11.22 8.43
C SER A 95 -0.19 10.72 9.13
N HIS A 96 -0.24 10.92 10.45
CA HIS A 96 -1.44 10.79 11.28
C HIS A 96 -2.49 11.88 10.97
#